data_AF-A0A6P7FB87-F1
#
_entry.id   AF-A0A6P7FB87-F1
#
_cell.length_a   1.000
_cell.length_b   1.000
_cell.length_c   1.000
_cell.angle_alpha   90.00
_cell.angle_beta   90.00
_cell.angle_gamma   90.00
#
_symmetry.space_group_name_H-M   'P 1'
#
loop_
_entity.id
_entity.type
_entity.pdbx_description
1 polymer ?
#
loop_
_entity_poly.entity_id
_entity_poly.type
_entity_poly.pdbx_seq_one_letter_code
_entity_poly.pdbx_strand_id
1 'polypeptide(L)'
;MAERLDLLLFGATGVTGLHAIRYLYKFSKEKKLTWGISGRSETKLKAVLENVGLQIGEDLSKTPIILADIKNQTSLNEMAQKAKVILNCCGPYRLMGFPVVEACIKAGTHHLDVSGEPSFIDSLPAKYDVAAKEKGIYIVSACGVDCLSTDLASTYLQQKFDGVLNSVVAYVEIWTTGKNKGSVCGYGTWQGLIHGCHKMLSISELKRKRPPPSHSAFKPALPRNILPRYSKITKGWLIPKGQARKIMYQTQKYLYEKESQRPFHGEAMMSIPSFFSIFILLLLSVPLLVFIFMVQFPCIRNLLIK
;
A
#
# COMPACT_ATOMS: atom_id res chain seq x y z
N MET A 1 31.76 -0.83 -12.34
CA MET A 1 30.71 -0.77 -11.31
C MET A 1 30.20 -2.18 -11.09
N ALA A 2 29.97 -2.60 -9.84
CA ALA A 2 29.30 -3.88 -9.59
C ALA A 2 27.91 -3.86 -10.24
N GLU A 3 27.48 -4.99 -10.79
CA GLU A 3 26.18 -5.11 -11.46
C GLU A 3 25.03 -4.94 -10.45
N ARG A 4 24.03 -4.12 -10.79
CA ARG A 4 22.83 -3.88 -9.96
C ARG A 4 21.88 -5.06 -10.09
N LEU A 5 21.31 -5.51 -8.97
CA LEU A 5 20.19 -6.44 -8.96
C LEU A 5 19.00 -5.85 -9.71
N ASP A 6 18.23 -6.65 -10.43
CA ASP A 6 17.00 -6.17 -11.06
C ASP A 6 15.95 -5.83 -10.00
N LEU A 7 15.77 -6.72 -9.01
CA LEU A 7 14.76 -6.59 -7.96
C LEU A 7 15.35 -6.76 -6.56
N LEU A 8 14.98 -5.89 -5.62
CA LEU A 8 15.38 -6.01 -4.21
C LEU A 8 14.18 -5.85 -3.29
N LEU A 9 13.91 -6.87 -2.46
CA LEU A 9 12.85 -6.82 -1.46
C LEU A 9 13.36 -6.22 -0.14
N PHE A 10 12.94 -5.01 0.21
CA PHE A 10 13.25 -4.39 1.49
C PHE A 10 12.14 -4.68 2.52
N GLY A 11 12.52 -5.09 3.73
CA GLY A 11 11.56 -5.52 4.76
C GLY A 11 11.19 -7.00 4.67
N ALA A 12 12.11 -7.83 4.18
CA ALA A 12 11.90 -9.27 3.94
C ALA A 12 11.54 -10.09 5.20
N THR A 13 11.91 -9.61 6.39
CA THR A 13 11.56 -10.26 7.67
C THR A 13 10.16 -9.90 8.18
N GLY A 14 9.45 -8.98 7.51
CA GLY A 14 8.09 -8.59 7.87
C GLY A 14 7.05 -9.59 7.34
N VAL A 15 5.80 -9.50 7.83
CA VAL A 15 4.71 -10.40 7.42
C VAL A 15 4.51 -10.37 5.91
N THR A 16 4.38 -9.17 5.31
CA THR A 16 4.20 -9.04 3.86
C THR A 16 5.45 -9.45 3.08
N GLY A 17 6.63 -9.05 3.55
CA GLY A 17 7.90 -9.40 2.93
C GLY A 17 8.10 -10.91 2.84
N LEU A 18 7.84 -11.65 3.92
CA LEU A 18 7.96 -13.10 3.97
C LEU A 18 7.13 -13.78 2.88
N HIS A 19 5.89 -13.34 2.68
CA HIS A 19 5.03 -13.88 1.63
C HIS A 19 5.51 -13.46 0.23
N ALA A 20 6.02 -12.24 0.08
CA ALA A 20 6.51 -11.71 -1.19
C ALA A 20 7.72 -12.49 -1.73
N ILE A 21 8.57 -13.07 -0.88
CA ILE A 21 9.76 -13.81 -1.31
C ILE A 21 9.42 -14.95 -2.26
N ARG A 22 8.36 -15.72 -1.97
CA ARG A 22 7.94 -16.87 -2.82
C ARG A 22 7.54 -16.42 -4.22
N TYR A 23 6.79 -15.33 -4.31
CA TYR A 23 6.37 -14.75 -5.58
C TYR A 23 7.55 -14.12 -6.32
N LEU A 24 8.42 -13.41 -5.59
CA LEU A 24 9.61 -12.78 -6.15
C LEU A 24 10.56 -13.83 -6.74
N TYR A 25 10.80 -14.94 -6.04
CA TYR A 25 11.61 -16.05 -6.54
C TYR A 25 11.03 -16.61 -7.85
N LYS A 26 9.73 -16.99 -7.83
CA LYS A 26 9.06 -17.55 -9.01
C LYS A 26 9.10 -16.58 -10.20
N PHE A 27 8.77 -15.31 -9.96
CA PHE A 27 8.79 -14.27 -10.99
C PHE A 27 10.20 -14.04 -11.54
N SER A 28 11.20 -14.00 -10.67
CA SER A 28 12.60 -13.80 -11.08
C SER A 28 13.12 -14.98 -11.90
N LYS A 29 12.75 -16.21 -11.54
CA LYS A 29 13.07 -17.42 -12.32
C LYS A 29 12.42 -17.38 -13.71
N GLU A 30 11.13 -17.04 -13.78
CA GLU A 30 10.38 -16.96 -15.04
C GLU A 30 10.93 -15.88 -15.97
N LYS A 31 11.25 -14.69 -15.44
CA LYS A 31 11.73 -13.55 -16.20
C LYS A 31 13.25 -13.50 -16.35
N LYS A 32 13.98 -14.46 -15.79
CA LYS A 32 15.45 -14.51 -15.74
C LYS A 32 16.08 -13.23 -15.15
N LEU A 33 15.51 -12.76 -14.05
CA LEU A 33 15.95 -11.55 -13.35
C LEU A 33 16.83 -11.89 -12.15
N THR A 34 17.80 -11.04 -11.88
CA THR A 34 18.57 -11.07 -10.63
C THR A 34 17.76 -10.45 -9.50
N TRP A 35 17.77 -11.08 -8.33
CA TRP A 35 17.01 -10.56 -7.19
C TRP A 35 17.74 -10.77 -5.87
N GLY A 36 17.31 -10.07 -4.83
CA GLY A 36 17.82 -10.24 -3.47
C GLY A 36 16.84 -9.76 -2.41
N ILE A 37 17.27 -9.87 -1.15
CA ILE A 37 16.50 -9.38 0.00
C ILE A 37 17.31 -8.39 0.84
N SER A 38 16.59 -7.53 1.54
CA SER A 38 17.17 -6.49 2.39
C SER A 38 16.42 -6.31 3.71
N GLY A 39 17.19 -5.96 4.73
CA GLY A 39 16.75 -5.66 6.08
C GLY A 39 17.91 -5.41 7.03
N ARG A 40 17.60 -5.15 8.30
CA ARG A 40 18.59 -4.75 9.30
C ARG A 40 19.39 -5.88 9.96
N SER A 41 18.94 -7.13 9.84
CA SER A 41 19.52 -8.27 10.56
C SER A 41 19.81 -9.41 9.61
N GLU A 42 21.10 -9.63 9.33
CA GLU A 42 21.57 -10.68 8.43
C GLU A 42 21.10 -12.07 8.89
N THR A 43 21.22 -12.37 10.17
CA THR A 43 20.80 -13.64 10.77
C THR A 43 19.32 -13.94 10.50
N LYS A 44 18.44 -12.94 10.64
CA LYS A 44 17.01 -13.09 10.36
C LYS A 44 16.74 -13.26 8.87
N LEU A 45 17.48 -12.56 8.01
CA LEU A 45 17.34 -12.67 6.56
C LEU A 45 17.75 -14.08 6.08
N LYS A 46 18.87 -14.62 6.57
CA LYS A 46 19.32 -15.99 6.31
C LYS A 46 18.28 -17.02 6.74
N ALA A 47 17.77 -16.92 7.97
CA ALA A 47 16.73 -17.82 8.48
C ALA A 47 15.43 -17.76 7.67
N VAL A 48 15.05 -16.57 7.17
CA VAL A 48 13.89 -16.40 6.29
C VAL A 48 14.11 -17.10 4.94
N LEU A 49 15.28 -16.93 4.31
CA LEU A 49 15.60 -17.61 3.05
C LEU A 49 15.60 -19.13 3.20
N GLU A 50 16.17 -19.65 4.29
CA GLU A 50 16.16 -21.07 4.60
C GLU A 50 14.72 -21.59 4.76
N ASN A 51 13.91 -20.94 5.60
CA ASN A 51 12.53 -21.33 5.85
C ASN A 51 11.68 -21.31 4.57
N VAL A 52 11.80 -20.24 3.78
CA VAL A 52 11.05 -20.10 2.53
C VAL A 52 11.55 -21.11 1.48
N GLY A 53 12.87 -21.34 1.41
CA GLY A 53 13.48 -22.32 0.52
C GLY A 53 12.94 -23.74 0.77
N LEU A 54 12.89 -24.16 2.04
CA LEU A 54 12.28 -25.43 2.44
C LEU A 54 10.81 -25.55 2.01
N GLN A 55 10.03 -24.48 2.13
CA GLN A 55 8.61 -24.48 1.76
C GLN A 55 8.35 -24.59 0.26
N ILE A 56 9.25 -24.06 -0.56
CA ILE A 56 9.11 -24.08 -2.03
C ILE A 56 9.97 -25.18 -2.69
N GLY A 57 10.74 -25.93 -1.90
CA GLY A 57 11.60 -27.01 -2.39
C GLY A 57 12.82 -26.53 -3.16
N GLU A 58 13.36 -25.35 -2.83
CA GLU A 58 14.46 -24.72 -3.57
C GLU A 58 15.55 -24.21 -2.61
N ASP A 59 16.81 -24.21 -3.06
CA ASP A 59 17.92 -23.66 -2.29
C ASP A 59 18.05 -22.14 -2.53
N LEU A 60 17.72 -21.35 -1.50
CA LEU A 60 17.81 -19.90 -1.52
C LEU A 60 19.06 -19.36 -0.81
N SER A 61 19.99 -20.22 -0.36
CA SER A 61 21.16 -19.84 0.45
C SER A 61 22.10 -18.85 -0.24
N LYS A 62 22.15 -18.89 -1.58
CA LYS A 62 22.98 -18.00 -2.42
C LYS A 62 22.29 -16.68 -2.77
N THR A 63 21.06 -16.45 -2.30
CA THR A 63 20.33 -15.21 -2.59
C THR A 63 21.07 -14.01 -1.99
N PRO A 64 21.38 -12.97 -2.79
CA PRO A 64 22.02 -11.75 -2.31
C PRO A 64 21.28 -11.12 -1.13
N ILE A 65 22.02 -10.81 -0.06
CA ILE A 65 21.54 -10.07 1.11
C ILE A 65 22.21 -8.70 1.13
N ILE A 66 21.39 -7.65 1.23
CA ILE A 66 21.87 -6.28 1.41
C ILE A 66 21.36 -5.78 2.77
N LEU A 67 22.28 -5.34 3.63
CA LEU A 67 21.90 -4.80 4.92
C LEU A 67 21.47 -3.34 4.78
N ALA A 68 20.33 -3.01 5.38
CA ALA A 68 19.79 -1.67 5.40
C ALA A 68 18.99 -1.44 6.68
N ASP A 69 19.30 -0.34 7.37
CA ASP A 69 18.55 0.14 8.54
C ASP A 69 17.87 1.45 8.19
N ILE A 70 16.56 1.53 8.46
CA ILE A 70 15.78 2.75 8.25
C ILE A 70 16.29 3.93 9.07
N LYS A 71 16.97 3.67 10.19
CA LYS A 71 17.57 4.71 11.02
C LYS A 71 18.92 5.23 10.49
N ASN A 72 19.48 4.57 9.46
CA ASN A 72 20.77 4.91 8.88
C ASN A 72 20.60 5.24 7.38
N GLN A 73 20.52 6.52 7.07
CA GLN A 73 20.34 7.00 5.69
C GLN A 73 21.47 6.56 4.75
N THR A 74 22.71 6.45 5.23
CA THR A 74 23.84 5.95 4.42
C THR A 74 23.58 4.52 3.97
N SER A 75 23.11 3.65 4.88
CA SER A 75 22.76 2.27 4.53
C SER A 75 21.61 2.17 3.52
N LEU A 76 20.62 3.08 3.60
CA LEU A 76 19.52 3.14 2.62
C LEU A 76 20.03 3.57 1.24
N ASN A 77 20.96 4.54 1.19
CA ASN A 77 21.56 5.00 -0.06
C ASN A 77 22.38 3.88 -0.72
N GLU A 78 23.20 3.17 0.06
CA GLU A 78 23.98 2.02 -0.41
C GLU A 78 23.09 0.89 -0.91
N MET A 79 21.99 0.61 -0.20
CA MET A 79 20.98 -0.35 -0.64
C MET A 79 20.37 0.06 -1.98
N ALA A 80 19.95 1.32 -2.11
CA ALA A 80 19.32 1.83 -3.33
C ALA A 80 20.26 1.75 -4.53
N GLN A 81 21.56 2.00 -4.35
CA GLN A 81 22.56 1.90 -5.42
C GLN A 81 22.74 0.48 -5.97
N LYS A 82 22.40 -0.56 -5.19
CA LYS A 82 22.62 -1.96 -5.56
C LYS A 82 21.46 -2.62 -6.30
N ALA A 83 20.36 -1.91 -6.55
CA ALA A 83 19.18 -2.45 -7.20
C ALA A 83 18.60 -1.50 -8.25
N LYS A 84 17.96 -2.03 -9.30
CA LYS A 84 17.19 -1.27 -10.29
C LYS A 84 15.79 -0.94 -9.76
N VAL A 85 15.18 -1.89 -9.04
CA VAL A 85 13.86 -1.74 -8.43
C VAL A 85 13.90 -2.19 -6.96
N ILE A 86 13.38 -1.35 -6.06
CA ILE A 86 13.14 -1.70 -4.66
C ILE A 86 11.66 -1.96 -4.43
N LEU A 87 11.35 -3.16 -3.94
CA LEU A 87 10.04 -3.54 -3.41
C LEU A 87 10.05 -3.29 -1.90
N ASN A 88 9.53 -2.15 -1.49
CA ASN A 88 9.48 -1.73 -0.10
C ASN A 88 8.26 -2.34 0.61
N CYS A 89 8.54 -3.29 1.50
CA CYS A 89 7.58 -3.90 2.44
C CYS A 89 7.83 -3.45 3.89
N CYS A 90 8.66 -2.43 4.10
CA CYS A 90 9.02 -1.91 5.42
C CYS A 90 8.08 -0.77 5.84
N GLY A 91 6.98 -1.15 6.50
CA GLY A 91 6.08 -0.21 7.17
C GLY A 91 6.38 -0.05 8.67
N PRO A 92 5.76 0.94 9.35
CA PRO A 92 4.76 1.89 8.85
C PRO A 92 5.34 3.01 7.97
N TYR A 93 4.69 3.28 6.83
CA TYR A 93 5.25 4.11 5.75
C TYR A 93 5.25 5.60 6.05
N ARG A 94 4.31 6.11 6.86
CA ARG A 94 4.33 7.50 7.30
C ARG A 94 5.63 7.87 8.03
N LEU A 95 6.26 6.90 8.69
CA LEU A 95 7.50 7.09 9.44
C LEU A 95 8.72 6.64 8.63
N MET A 96 8.60 5.52 7.93
CA MET A 96 9.73 4.79 7.36
C MET A 96 9.77 4.85 5.82
N GLY A 97 8.70 5.27 5.16
CA GLY A 97 8.61 5.25 3.70
C GLY A 97 9.42 6.36 3.03
N PHE A 98 9.36 7.59 3.55
CA PHE A 98 10.00 8.76 2.93
C PHE A 98 11.52 8.63 2.77
N PRO A 99 12.29 8.19 3.79
CA PRO A 99 13.74 8.02 3.66
C PRO A 99 14.15 7.01 2.56
N VAL A 100 13.32 5.98 2.33
CA VAL A 100 13.56 4.97 1.29
C VAL A 100 13.30 5.57 -0.09
N VAL A 101 12.23 6.33 -0.25
CA VAL A 101 11.92 7.03 -1.51
C VAL A 101 13.03 8.02 -1.87
N GLU A 102 13.52 8.79 -0.90
CA GLU A 102 14.62 9.74 -1.08
C GLU A 102 15.93 9.05 -1.50
N ALA A 103 16.25 7.92 -0.87
CA ALA A 103 17.40 7.09 -1.27
C ALA A 103 17.26 6.58 -2.71
N CYS A 104 16.05 6.13 -3.09
CA CYS A 104 15.75 5.65 -4.44
C CYS A 104 15.92 6.75 -5.51
N ILE A 105 15.38 7.95 -5.25
CA ILE A 105 15.55 9.12 -6.13
C ILE A 105 17.04 9.47 -6.28
N LYS A 106 17.78 9.53 -5.17
CA LYS A 106 19.21 9.84 -5.19
C LYS A 106 19.99 8.83 -6.04
N ALA A 107 19.67 7.55 -5.92
CA ALA A 107 20.35 6.46 -6.62
C ALA A 107 19.89 6.25 -8.07
N GLY A 108 18.77 6.83 -8.51
CA GLY A 108 18.16 6.48 -9.80
C GLY A 108 17.60 5.05 -9.79
N THR A 109 16.90 4.70 -8.72
CA THR A 109 16.30 3.38 -8.48
C THR A 109 14.79 3.51 -8.44
N HIS A 110 14.07 2.62 -9.13
CA HIS A 110 12.61 2.61 -9.07
C HIS A 110 12.13 2.11 -7.70
N HIS A 111 11.05 2.69 -7.20
CA HIS A 111 10.48 2.35 -5.91
C HIS A 111 9.05 1.85 -6.07
N LEU A 112 8.73 0.73 -5.42
CA LEU A 112 7.37 0.23 -5.27
C LEU A 112 7.09 -0.05 -3.78
N ASP A 113 5.86 0.21 -3.33
CA ASP A 113 5.43 -0.16 -1.98
C ASP A 113 4.00 -0.68 -1.91
N VAL A 114 3.68 -1.34 -0.80
CA VAL A 114 2.35 -1.88 -0.49
C VAL A 114 1.58 -1.00 0.51
N SER A 115 1.89 0.29 0.59
CA SER A 115 1.30 1.19 1.59
C SER A 115 -0.22 1.33 1.40
N GLY A 116 -0.95 1.25 2.50
CA GLY A 116 -2.36 1.64 2.58
C GLY A 116 -2.55 3.00 3.26
N GLU A 117 -1.49 3.73 3.57
CA GLU A 117 -1.53 4.91 4.44
C GLU A 117 -1.77 6.20 3.64
N PRO A 118 -2.96 6.84 3.74
CA PRO A 118 -3.31 7.99 2.90
C PRO A 118 -2.33 9.15 3.01
N SER A 119 -1.82 9.42 4.21
CA SER A 119 -0.86 10.50 4.46
C SER A 119 0.45 10.33 3.70
N PHE A 120 0.89 9.10 3.50
CA PHE A 120 2.11 8.79 2.78
C PHE A 120 1.83 8.90 1.28
N ILE A 121 0.86 8.12 0.80
CA ILE A 121 0.45 8.03 -0.61
C ILE A 121 0.14 9.42 -1.19
N ASP A 122 -0.74 10.19 -0.52
CA ASP A 122 -1.19 11.49 -1.04
C ASP A 122 -0.06 12.52 -1.08
N SER A 123 0.98 12.36 -0.25
CA SER A 123 2.13 13.28 -0.17
C SER A 123 3.17 13.02 -1.26
N LEU A 124 3.26 11.80 -1.81
CA LEU A 124 4.33 11.43 -2.75
C LEU A 124 4.39 12.33 -3.98
N PRO A 125 3.28 12.62 -4.71
CA PRO A 125 3.36 13.45 -5.91
C PRO A 125 3.81 14.88 -5.59
N ALA A 126 3.32 15.45 -4.48
CA ALA A 126 3.68 16.83 -4.11
C ALA A 126 5.15 16.95 -3.71
N LYS A 127 5.75 15.89 -3.16
CA LYS A 127 7.14 15.90 -2.68
C LYS A 127 8.15 15.49 -3.75
N TYR A 128 7.81 14.53 -4.61
CA TYR A 128 8.81 13.79 -5.38
C TYR A 128 8.52 13.69 -6.88
N ASP A 129 7.38 14.18 -7.39
CA ASP A 129 7.04 14.05 -8.83
C ASP A 129 8.10 14.69 -9.73
N VAL A 130 8.54 15.92 -9.42
CA VAL A 130 9.57 16.62 -10.20
C VAL A 130 10.90 15.88 -10.16
N ALA A 131 11.41 15.58 -8.95
CA ALA A 131 12.70 14.93 -8.78
C ALA A 131 12.73 13.51 -9.39
N ALA A 132 11.63 12.76 -9.33
CA ALA A 132 11.53 11.44 -9.95
C ALA A 132 11.58 11.53 -11.49
N LYS A 133 10.90 12.52 -12.08
CA LYS A 133 10.94 12.79 -13.52
C LYS A 133 12.33 13.18 -13.99
N GLU A 134 12.99 14.10 -13.30
CA GLU A 134 14.37 14.52 -13.60
C GLU A 134 15.34 13.34 -13.52
N LYS A 135 15.10 12.39 -12.61
CA LYS A 135 15.89 11.16 -12.49
C LYS A 135 15.48 10.04 -13.46
N GLY A 136 14.35 10.18 -14.16
CA GLY A 136 13.84 9.14 -15.05
C GLY A 136 13.39 7.86 -14.32
N ILE A 137 12.91 7.98 -13.08
CA ILE A 137 12.49 6.82 -12.28
C ILE A 137 10.98 6.82 -11.99
N TYR A 138 10.50 5.67 -11.53
CA TYR A 138 9.12 5.45 -11.15
C TYR A 138 9.03 5.28 -9.64
N ILE A 139 8.08 5.97 -9.02
CA ILE A 139 7.69 5.81 -7.63
C ILE A 139 6.22 5.37 -7.64
N VAL A 140 5.98 4.10 -7.36
CA VAL A 140 4.65 3.50 -7.36
C VAL A 140 4.28 3.12 -5.94
N SER A 141 3.15 3.61 -5.46
CA SER A 141 2.65 3.32 -4.11
C SER A 141 1.27 2.68 -4.19
N ALA A 142 0.82 2.12 -3.08
CA ALA A 142 -0.47 1.44 -2.97
C ALA A 142 -0.58 0.13 -3.80
N CYS A 143 0.53 -0.57 -4.01
CA CYS A 143 0.57 -1.90 -4.64
C CYS A 143 0.10 -3.03 -3.69
N GLY A 144 -0.62 -2.69 -2.61
CA GLY A 144 -1.20 -3.63 -1.67
C GLY A 144 -2.64 -4.00 -2.02
N VAL A 145 -3.12 -5.13 -1.48
CA VAL A 145 -4.48 -5.64 -1.73
C VAL A 145 -5.58 -4.61 -1.46
N ASP A 146 -5.33 -3.66 -0.54
CA ASP A 146 -6.30 -2.65 -0.14
C ASP A 146 -6.72 -1.75 -1.31
N CYS A 147 -5.80 -1.39 -2.20
CA CYS A 147 -6.05 -0.44 -3.30
C CYS A 147 -5.86 -1.07 -4.67
N LEU A 148 -4.81 -1.88 -4.84
CA LEU A 148 -4.42 -2.45 -6.14
C LEU A 148 -5.49 -3.38 -6.71
N SER A 149 -6.18 -4.16 -5.87
CA SER A 149 -7.19 -5.12 -6.31
C SER A 149 -8.36 -4.44 -7.04
N THR A 150 -8.90 -3.36 -6.45
CA THR A 150 -10.00 -2.60 -7.05
C THR A 150 -9.56 -1.83 -8.29
N ASP A 151 -8.35 -1.26 -8.26
CA ASP A 151 -7.80 -0.50 -9.38
C ASP A 151 -7.55 -1.39 -10.61
N LEU A 152 -6.85 -2.51 -10.43
CA LEU A 152 -6.61 -3.51 -11.46
C LEU A 152 -7.92 -4.11 -11.99
N ALA A 153 -8.84 -4.52 -11.11
CA ALA A 153 -10.11 -5.10 -11.54
C ALA A 153 -10.94 -4.12 -12.38
N SER A 154 -10.95 -2.84 -12.00
CA SER A 154 -11.68 -1.80 -12.74
C SER A 154 -11.04 -1.46 -14.08
N THR A 155 -9.71 -1.44 -14.14
CA THR A 155 -8.95 -1.26 -15.39
C THR A 155 -9.12 -2.45 -16.33
N TYR A 156 -9.09 -3.68 -15.79
CA TYR A 156 -9.36 -4.88 -16.56
C TYR A 156 -10.79 -4.88 -17.11
N LEU A 157 -11.77 -4.49 -16.30
CA LEU A 157 -13.15 -4.33 -16.75
C LEU A 157 -13.23 -3.31 -17.90
N GLN A 158 -12.59 -2.15 -17.78
CA GLN A 158 -12.54 -1.14 -18.86
C GLN A 158 -11.99 -1.71 -20.17
N GLN A 159 -10.95 -2.54 -20.11
CA GLN A 159 -10.34 -3.16 -21.30
C GLN A 159 -11.19 -4.26 -21.94
N LYS A 160 -12.08 -4.91 -21.18
CA LYS A 160 -12.88 -6.05 -21.64
C LYS A 160 -14.36 -5.74 -21.82
N PHE A 161 -14.82 -4.58 -21.38
CA PHE A 161 -16.21 -4.20 -21.49
C PHE A 161 -16.55 -3.81 -22.92
N ASP A 162 -17.45 -4.57 -23.54
CA ASP A 162 -17.94 -4.33 -24.89
C ASP A 162 -18.97 -3.18 -24.89
N GLY A 163 -18.46 -1.97 -24.70
CA GLY A 163 -19.27 -0.76 -24.61
C GLY A 163 -18.54 0.40 -23.95
N VAL A 164 -19.26 1.51 -23.72
CA VAL A 164 -18.70 2.68 -23.05
C VAL A 164 -18.86 2.52 -21.54
N LEU A 165 -17.76 2.21 -20.86
CA LEU A 165 -17.76 2.11 -19.41
C LEU A 165 -17.90 3.50 -18.78
N ASN A 166 -19.04 3.76 -18.14
CA ASN A 166 -19.29 5.05 -17.51
C ASN A 166 -18.81 5.10 -16.05
N SER A 167 -19.16 4.08 -15.28
CA SER A 167 -18.90 4.03 -13.85
C SER A 167 -18.72 2.60 -13.38
N VAL A 168 -17.86 2.42 -12.38
CA VAL A 168 -17.58 1.13 -11.75
C VAL A 168 -17.77 1.27 -10.25
N VAL A 169 -18.52 0.35 -9.66
CA VAL A 169 -18.63 0.22 -8.20
C VAL A 169 -18.03 -1.12 -7.80
N ALA A 170 -16.87 -1.08 -7.15
CA ALA A 170 -16.19 -2.26 -6.66
C ALA A 170 -16.69 -2.58 -5.24
N TYR A 171 -17.18 -3.80 -5.03
CA TYR A 171 -17.54 -4.32 -3.72
C TYR A 171 -16.42 -5.21 -3.20
N VAL A 172 -15.87 -4.85 -2.03
CA VAL A 172 -14.76 -5.56 -1.39
C VAL A 172 -15.28 -6.29 -0.17
N GLU A 173 -15.18 -7.62 -0.22
CA GLU A 173 -15.47 -8.51 0.90
C GLU A 173 -14.15 -9.04 1.46
N ILE A 174 -14.03 -9.03 2.78
CA ILE A 174 -12.88 -9.61 3.49
C ILE A 174 -13.44 -10.73 4.35
N TRP A 175 -12.97 -11.95 4.09
CA TRP A 175 -13.33 -13.14 4.86
C TRP A 175 -12.08 -13.86 5.34
N THR A 176 -12.24 -14.66 6.39
CA THR A 176 -11.17 -15.48 6.96
C THR A 176 -11.52 -16.94 6.75
N THR A 177 -10.56 -17.74 6.28
CA THR A 177 -10.74 -19.19 6.19
C THR A 177 -10.38 -19.81 7.55
N GLY A 178 -11.39 -20.21 8.32
CA GLY A 178 -11.22 -20.90 9.61
C GLY A 178 -11.54 -20.06 10.86
N LYS A 179 -11.44 -20.69 12.04
CA LYS A 179 -11.60 -20.00 13.34
C LYS A 179 -10.34 -19.21 13.67
N ASN A 180 -10.31 -17.93 13.33
CA ASN A 180 -9.20 -17.05 13.72
C ASN A 180 -9.25 -16.77 15.23
N LYS A 181 -8.38 -17.43 15.99
CA LYS A 181 -8.14 -17.16 17.42
C LYS A 181 -6.99 -16.17 17.68
N GLY A 182 -6.33 -15.68 16.62
CA GLY A 182 -5.16 -14.80 16.69
C GLY A 182 -5.40 -13.37 16.19
N SER A 183 -4.35 -12.56 16.17
CA SER A 183 -4.42 -11.17 15.69
C SER A 183 -4.89 -11.09 14.23
N VAL A 184 -5.80 -10.17 13.94
CA VAL A 184 -6.34 -9.89 12.60
C VAL A 184 -5.41 -8.96 11.79
N CYS A 185 -4.45 -8.29 12.44
CA CYS A 185 -3.50 -7.40 11.78
C CYS A 185 -2.06 -7.59 12.27
N GLY A 186 -1.09 -7.36 11.38
CA GLY A 186 0.33 -7.37 11.73
C GLY A 186 0.72 -6.13 12.53
N TYR A 187 1.81 -6.23 13.31
CA TYR A 187 2.30 -5.14 14.16
C TYR A 187 2.59 -3.84 13.40
N GLY A 188 3.14 -3.91 12.17
CA GLY A 188 3.36 -2.72 11.34
C GLY A 188 2.05 -2.01 10.95
N THR A 189 0.99 -2.77 10.66
CA THR A 189 -0.35 -2.22 10.43
C THR A 189 -0.92 -1.57 11.68
N TRP A 190 -0.73 -2.22 12.85
CA TRP A 190 -1.14 -1.68 14.14
C TRP A 190 -0.45 -0.35 14.47
N GLN A 191 0.88 -0.27 14.33
CA GLN A 191 1.61 0.98 14.49
C GLN A 191 1.15 2.05 13.49
N GLY A 192 0.95 1.67 12.23
CA GLY A 192 0.42 2.55 11.19
C GLY A 192 -0.94 3.14 11.56
N LEU A 193 -1.83 2.33 12.15
CA LEU A 193 -3.12 2.77 12.66
C LEU A 193 -2.98 3.77 13.82
N ILE A 194 -2.14 3.47 14.83
CA ILE A 194 -1.89 4.36 15.98
C ILE A 194 -1.38 5.73 15.49
N HIS A 195 -0.35 5.73 14.65
CA HIS A 195 0.19 6.98 14.11
C HIS A 195 -0.81 7.67 13.17
N GLY A 196 -1.61 6.87 12.45
CA GLY A 196 -2.81 7.24 11.70
C GLY A 196 -3.72 8.17 12.50
N CYS A 197 -4.23 7.64 13.60
CA CYS A 197 -5.09 8.27 14.58
C CYS A 197 -4.44 9.52 15.19
N HIS A 198 -3.16 9.47 15.58
CA HIS A 198 -2.46 10.62 16.15
C HIS A 198 -2.55 11.87 15.25
N LYS A 199 -2.24 11.72 13.96
CA LYS A 199 -2.28 12.83 12.99
C LYS A 199 -3.61 12.98 12.26
N MET A 200 -4.69 12.33 12.72
CA MET A 200 -5.99 12.41 12.04
C MET A 200 -6.52 13.85 11.97
N LEU A 201 -6.22 14.65 12.99
CA LEU A 201 -6.56 16.08 13.05
C LEU A 201 -5.80 16.92 11.99
N SER A 202 -4.51 16.63 11.76
CA SER A 202 -3.69 17.35 10.76
C SER A 202 -3.87 16.87 9.32
N ILE A 203 -4.37 15.65 9.10
CA ILE A 203 -4.76 15.16 7.77
C ILE A 203 -5.96 15.96 7.23
N SER A 204 -6.83 16.49 8.10
CA SER A 204 -7.94 17.35 7.68
C SER A 204 -7.45 18.63 6.99
N GLU A 205 -6.31 19.19 7.43
CA GLU A 205 -5.71 20.39 6.86
C GLU A 205 -5.08 20.12 5.48
N LEU A 206 -4.43 18.98 5.30
CA LEU A 206 -3.91 18.56 3.99
C LEU A 206 -5.03 18.26 2.99
N LYS A 207 -6.13 17.65 3.45
CA LYS A 207 -7.33 17.42 2.62
C LYS A 207 -8.03 18.71 2.21
N ARG A 208 -8.02 19.76 3.05
CA ARG A 208 -8.56 21.09 2.71
C ARG A 208 -7.78 21.78 1.57
N LYS A 209 -6.48 21.49 1.43
CA LYS A 209 -5.61 22.10 0.41
C LYS A 209 -5.71 21.45 -0.98
N ARG A 210 -6.32 20.28 -1.11
CA ARG A 210 -6.57 19.64 -2.41
C ARG A 210 -8.06 19.54 -2.66
N PRO A 211 -8.62 20.30 -3.62
CA PRO A 211 -10.02 20.15 -3.98
C PRO A 211 -10.29 18.69 -4.38
N PRO A 212 -11.51 18.17 -4.13
CA PRO A 212 -11.87 16.86 -4.61
C PRO A 212 -11.64 16.83 -6.12
N PRO A 213 -11.20 15.68 -6.64
CA PRO A 213 -11.02 15.55 -8.07
C PRO A 213 -12.33 15.82 -8.81
N SER A 214 -12.41 17.00 -9.42
CA SER A 214 -13.52 17.43 -10.26
C SER A 214 -12.93 17.62 -11.65
N HIS A 215 -13.17 16.65 -12.52
CA HIS A 215 -12.78 16.76 -13.92
C HIS A 215 -14.04 16.53 -14.74
N SER A 216 -14.41 17.50 -15.58
CA SER A 216 -15.63 17.48 -16.40
C SER A 216 -15.74 16.23 -17.28
N ALA A 217 -14.59 15.61 -17.59
CA ALA A 217 -14.45 14.36 -18.33
C ALA A 217 -15.07 13.13 -17.62
N PHE A 218 -15.24 13.15 -16.29
CA PHE A 218 -15.79 12.04 -15.51
C PHE A 218 -17.31 12.13 -15.37
N LYS A 219 -18.00 12.45 -16.48
CA LYS A 219 -19.45 12.59 -16.54
C LYS A 219 -20.10 11.41 -17.31
N PRO A 220 -21.29 10.96 -16.87
CA PRO A 220 -22.04 11.41 -15.69
C PRO A 220 -21.37 10.98 -14.38
N ALA A 221 -21.48 11.86 -13.37
CA ALA A 221 -20.94 11.57 -12.05
C ALA A 221 -21.74 10.46 -11.37
N LEU A 222 -21.05 9.52 -10.73
CA LEU A 222 -21.68 8.54 -9.88
C LEU A 222 -22.06 9.21 -8.54
N PRO A 223 -23.31 9.09 -8.06
CA PRO A 223 -23.72 9.70 -6.80
C PRO A 223 -22.92 9.10 -5.63
N ARG A 224 -22.41 9.99 -4.79
CA ARG A 224 -21.59 9.61 -3.65
C ARG A 224 -22.46 9.16 -2.49
N ASN A 225 -22.52 7.86 -2.26
CA ASN A 225 -23.20 7.31 -1.10
C ASN A 225 -22.27 7.33 0.11
N ILE A 226 -22.56 8.20 1.08
CA ILE A 226 -21.81 8.28 2.34
C ILE A 226 -22.45 7.49 3.48
N LEU A 227 -23.75 7.19 3.36
CA LEU A 227 -24.50 6.44 4.36
C LEU A 227 -24.43 4.94 4.09
N PRO A 228 -24.41 4.09 5.15
CA PRO A 228 -24.51 2.66 5.00
C PRO A 228 -25.76 2.25 4.21
N ARG A 229 -25.59 1.35 3.23
CA ARG A 229 -26.70 0.82 2.43
C ARG A 229 -26.59 -0.68 2.28
N TYR A 230 -27.71 -1.37 2.39
CA TYR A 230 -27.76 -2.80 2.08
C TYR A 230 -27.60 -3.05 0.57
N SER A 231 -26.71 -3.98 0.22
CA SER A 231 -26.49 -4.46 -1.13
C SER A 231 -27.05 -5.86 -1.30
N LYS A 232 -27.90 -6.04 -2.31
CA LYS A 232 -28.40 -7.37 -2.69
C LYS A 232 -27.30 -8.25 -3.29
N ILE A 233 -26.22 -7.66 -3.79
CA ILE A 233 -25.12 -8.38 -4.47
C ILE A 233 -24.26 -9.12 -3.44
N THR A 234 -23.80 -8.42 -2.41
CA THR A 234 -22.97 -9.01 -1.35
C THR A 234 -23.79 -9.53 -0.17
N LYS A 235 -25.12 -9.37 -0.20
CA LYS A 235 -26.04 -9.64 0.91
C LYS A 235 -25.60 -8.99 2.23
N GLY A 236 -24.93 -7.83 2.14
CA GLY A 236 -24.32 -7.13 3.26
C GLY A 236 -24.50 -5.61 3.16
N TRP A 237 -24.00 -4.90 4.17
CA TRP A 237 -24.05 -3.45 4.26
C TRP A 237 -22.76 -2.82 3.74
N LEU A 238 -22.91 -1.84 2.85
CA LEU A 238 -21.80 -1.18 2.20
C LEU A 238 -21.37 0.07 2.97
N ILE A 239 -20.07 0.21 3.18
CA ILE A 239 -19.44 1.45 3.68
C ILE A 239 -18.37 1.95 2.69
N PRO A 240 -18.17 3.27 2.54
CA PRO A 240 -17.21 3.80 1.56
C PRO A 240 -15.75 3.51 1.91
N LYS A 241 -14.96 3.12 0.90
CA LYS A 241 -13.51 2.93 1.01
C LYS A 241 -12.74 4.05 0.31
N GLY A 242 -12.41 5.08 1.08
CA GLY A 242 -11.88 6.34 0.54
C GLY A 242 -10.54 6.24 -0.18
N GLN A 243 -9.61 5.38 0.25
CA GLN A 243 -8.27 5.31 -0.35
C GLN A 243 -8.27 4.59 -1.70
N ALA A 244 -8.91 3.43 -1.80
CA ALA A 244 -9.06 2.69 -3.06
C ALA A 244 -9.73 3.55 -4.15
N ARG A 245 -10.81 4.26 -3.81
CA ARG A 245 -11.46 5.21 -4.72
C ARG A 245 -10.49 6.27 -5.26
N LYS A 246 -9.65 6.85 -4.38
CA LYS A 246 -8.66 7.85 -4.81
C LYS A 246 -7.64 7.27 -5.78
N ILE A 247 -7.16 6.05 -5.54
CA ILE A 247 -6.22 5.37 -6.44
C ILE A 247 -6.87 5.16 -7.81
N MET A 248 -8.09 4.61 -7.86
CA MET A 248 -8.86 4.46 -9.10
C MET A 248 -8.98 5.78 -9.86
N TYR A 249 -9.28 6.88 -9.15
CA TYR A 249 -9.33 8.20 -9.76
C TYR A 249 -7.97 8.62 -10.34
N GLN A 250 -6.86 8.43 -9.62
CA GLN A 250 -5.53 8.80 -10.11
C GLN A 250 -5.14 8.00 -11.35
N THR A 251 -5.40 6.69 -11.36
CA THR A 251 -5.17 5.83 -12.53
C THR A 251 -5.98 6.32 -13.74
N GLN A 252 -7.28 6.54 -13.57
CA GLN A 252 -8.14 7.03 -14.66
C GLN A 252 -7.77 8.44 -15.13
N LYS A 253 -7.34 9.31 -14.22
CA LYS A 253 -6.81 10.64 -14.57
C LYS A 253 -5.55 10.52 -15.42
N TYR A 254 -4.61 9.66 -15.03
CA TYR A 254 -3.39 9.42 -15.79
C TYR A 254 -3.71 8.90 -17.20
N LEU A 255 -4.56 7.86 -17.33
CA LEU A 255 -4.93 7.29 -18.63
C LEU A 255 -5.62 8.32 -19.54
N TYR A 256 -6.44 9.21 -18.96
CA TYR A 256 -7.05 10.29 -19.71
C TYR A 256 -6.03 11.34 -20.18
N GLU A 257 -5.19 11.84 -19.27
CA GLU A 257 -4.23 12.93 -19.57
C GLU A 257 -3.05 12.48 -20.43
N LYS A 258 -2.65 11.20 -20.35
CA LYS A 258 -1.43 10.68 -20.99
C LYS A 258 -1.69 9.72 -22.13
N GLU A 259 -2.80 9.00 -22.11
CA GLU A 259 -3.12 7.99 -23.12
C GLU A 259 -4.39 8.30 -23.90
N SER A 260 -5.00 9.47 -23.66
CA SER A 260 -6.26 9.90 -24.30
C SER A 260 -7.40 8.88 -24.15
N GLN A 261 -7.35 8.03 -23.12
CA GLN A 261 -8.41 7.06 -22.85
C GLN A 261 -9.58 7.73 -22.13
N ARG A 262 -10.82 7.41 -22.52
CA ARG A 262 -12.01 7.95 -21.85
C ARG A 262 -12.07 7.42 -20.40
N PRO A 263 -12.12 8.29 -19.37
CA PRO A 263 -12.14 7.86 -17.99
C PRO A 263 -13.53 7.37 -17.58
N PHE A 264 -13.59 6.46 -16.61
CA PHE A 264 -14.83 6.13 -15.90
C PHE A 264 -14.80 6.62 -14.44
N HIS A 265 -15.98 6.76 -13.84
CA HIS A 265 -16.09 7.08 -12.42
C HIS A 265 -16.02 5.80 -11.56
N GLY A 266 -14.91 5.62 -10.84
CA GLY A 266 -14.72 4.50 -9.91
C GLY A 266 -15.15 4.83 -8.48
N GLU A 267 -15.90 3.91 -7.84
CA GLU A 267 -16.14 3.89 -6.40
C GLU A 267 -15.75 2.53 -5.82
N ALA A 268 -15.25 2.53 -4.59
CA ALA A 268 -14.91 1.33 -3.85
C ALA A 268 -15.70 1.30 -2.53
N MET A 269 -16.42 0.20 -2.29
CA MET A 269 -17.22 -0.01 -1.09
C MET A 269 -16.78 -1.29 -0.40
N MET A 270 -16.66 -1.24 0.93
CA MET A 270 -16.45 -2.42 1.74
C MET A 270 -17.81 -2.98 2.16
N SER A 271 -18.00 -4.28 1.97
CA SER A 271 -19.21 -4.99 2.40
C SER A 271 -19.00 -5.57 3.79
N ILE A 272 -19.97 -5.32 4.67
CA ILE A 272 -20.02 -5.80 6.04
C ILE A 272 -21.24 -6.73 6.16
N PRO A 273 -21.08 -7.97 6.64
CA PRO A 273 -22.17 -8.96 6.64
C PRO A 273 -23.43 -8.53 7.41
N SER A 274 -23.29 -7.73 8.47
CA SER A 274 -24.40 -7.37 9.37
C SER A 274 -24.43 -5.87 9.70
N PHE A 275 -25.64 -5.30 9.77
CA PHE A 275 -25.86 -3.94 10.28
C PHE A 275 -25.40 -3.80 11.72
N PHE A 276 -25.57 -4.88 12.51
CA PHE A 276 -25.12 -4.90 13.90
C PHE A 276 -23.60 -4.75 14.00
N SER A 277 -22.84 -5.27 13.04
CA SER A 277 -21.38 -5.05 12.98
C SER A 277 -21.04 -3.59 12.69
N ILE A 278 -21.84 -2.88 11.90
CA ILE A 278 -21.71 -1.43 11.70
C ILE A 278 -22.03 -0.68 13.00
N PHE A 279 -23.09 -1.10 13.70
CA PHE A 279 -23.43 -0.53 15.00
C PHE A 279 -22.32 -0.76 16.03
N ILE A 280 -21.70 -1.95 16.08
CA ILE A 280 -20.51 -2.22 16.91
C ILE A 280 -19.35 -1.31 16.51
N LEU A 281 -19.06 -1.14 15.21
CA LEU A 281 -18.01 -0.22 14.75
C LEU A 281 -18.29 1.23 15.18
N LEU A 282 -19.55 1.67 15.17
CA LEU A 282 -19.98 2.98 15.65
C LEU A 282 -19.88 3.10 17.17
N LEU A 283 -20.28 2.09 17.93
CA LEU A 283 -20.11 2.05 19.39
C LEU A 283 -18.62 2.07 19.77
N LEU A 284 -17.78 1.33 19.05
CA LEU A 284 -16.33 1.37 19.18
C LEU A 284 -15.73 2.70 18.74
N SER A 285 -16.47 3.54 18.01
CA SER A 285 -15.98 4.87 17.63
C SER A 285 -15.81 5.81 18.82
N VAL A 286 -16.57 5.64 19.91
CA VAL A 286 -16.41 6.44 21.14
C VAL A 286 -15.12 6.06 21.88
N PRO A 287 -14.86 4.78 22.20
CA PRO A 287 -13.54 4.33 22.64
C PRO A 287 -12.43 4.69 21.66
N LEU A 288 -12.68 4.68 20.34
CA LEU A 288 -11.70 5.11 19.34
C LEU A 288 -11.41 6.61 19.43
N LEU A 289 -12.39 7.47 19.73
CA LEU A 289 -12.19 8.89 19.96
C LEU A 289 -11.38 9.14 21.23
N VAL A 290 -11.71 8.41 22.31
CA VAL A 290 -10.93 8.42 23.55
C VAL A 290 -9.50 7.94 23.28
N PHE A 291 -9.35 6.88 22.49
CA PHE A 291 -8.05 6.35 22.07
C PHE A 291 -7.27 7.37 21.22
N ILE A 292 -7.91 8.03 20.24
CA ILE A 292 -7.30 9.08 19.42
C ILE A 292 -6.80 10.22 20.31
N PHE A 293 -7.57 10.61 21.32
CA PHE A 293 -7.18 11.61 22.31
C PHE A 293 -6.00 11.13 23.17
N MET A 294 -6.07 9.91 23.70
CA MET A 294 -5.01 9.32 24.51
C MET A 294 -3.69 9.18 23.75
N VAL A 295 -3.72 8.82 22.47
CA VAL A 295 -2.52 8.67 21.62
C VAL A 295 -1.82 10.01 21.32
N GLN A 296 -2.46 11.15 21.61
CA GLN A 296 -1.80 12.46 21.57
C GLN A 296 -0.67 12.57 22.62
N PHE A 297 -0.81 11.87 23.76
CA PHE A 297 0.18 11.90 24.83
C PHE A 297 1.35 10.96 24.53
N PRO A 298 2.62 11.44 24.57
CA PRO A 298 3.79 10.62 24.28
C PRO A 298 3.95 9.39 25.18
N CYS A 299 3.60 9.48 26.47
CA CYS A 299 3.69 8.37 27.41
C CYS A 299 2.78 7.19 27.01
N ILE A 300 1.54 7.48 26.62
CA ILE A 300 0.57 6.47 26.19
C ILE A 300 0.99 5.90 24.84
N ARG A 301 1.43 6.73 23.89
CA ARG A 301 1.92 6.24 22.60
C ARG A 301 3.13 5.31 22.76
N ASN A 302 4.07 5.64 23.64
CA ASN A 302 5.22 4.79 23.92
C ASN A 302 4.83 3.48 24.62
N LEU A 303 3.77 3.48 25.43
CA LEU A 303 3.22 2.26 26.04
C LEU A 303 2.59 1.34 24.98
N LEU A 304 1.82 1.90 24.05
CA LEU A 304 1.12 1.15 23.00
C LEU A 304 2.03 0.61 21.88
N ILE A 305 3.26 1.12 21.80
CA ILE A 305 4.27 0.76 20.79
C ILE A 305 5.35 -0.18 21.37
N LYS A 306 5.34 -0.49 22.68
CA LYS A 306 6.19 -1.54 23.24
C LYS A 306 5.71 -2.92 22.85
#